data_AF-A0A537RFP4-F1
#
_entry.id   AF-A0A537RFP4-F1
#
_cell.length_a   1.000
_cell.length_b   1.000
_cell.length_c   1.000
_cell.angle_alpha   90.00
_cell.angle_beta   90.00
_cell.angle_gamma   90.00
#
_symmetry.space_group_name_H-M   'P 1'
#
loop_
_entity.id
_entity.type
_entity.pdbx_description
1 polymer ?
#
loop_
_entity_poly.entity_id
_entity_poly.type
_entity_poly.pdbx_seq_one_letter_code
_entity_poly.pdbx_strand_id
1 'polypeptide(L)'
;MVAVIEGKEEAAGARYIEFRVYRSPTEPDRALGSWRFPEGGTAIDQSKLGNTIEADFRFAVDCADQHGIPFVWVNDPDELFPPWTRPR
;
A
#
# COMPACT_ATOMS: atom_id res chain seq x y z
N MET A 1 -2.83 -15.74 1.91
CA MET A 1 -3.60 -14.92 2.88
C MET A 1 -2.65 -13.90 3.45
N VAL A 2 -2.84 -12.64 3.07
CA VAL A 2 -1.96 -11.52 3.44
C VAL A 2 -2.69 -10.68 4.48
N ALA A 3 -2.02 -10.35 5.58
CA ALA A 3 -2.56 -9.49 6.62
C ALA A 3 -2.26 -8.02 6.29
N VAL A 4 -3.25 -7.16 6.43
CA VAL A 4 -3.11 -5.71 6.29
C VAL A 4 -2.89 -5.12 7.67
N ILE A 5 -1.80 -4.38 7.84
CA ILE A 5 -1.38 -3.80 9.13
C ILE A 5 -1.27 -2.28 8.99
N GLU A 6 -1.53 -1.56 10.09
CA GLU A 6 -1.48 -0.09 10.12
C GLU A 6 -0.12 0.41 10.65
N GLY A 7 0.52 -0.38 11.50
CA GLY A 7 1.85 -0.13 12.03
C GLY A 7 2.86 -1.13 11.50
N LYS A 8 4.00 -0.63 11.00
CA LYS A 8 5.14 -1.49 10.62
C LYS A 8 5.60 -2.42 11.73
N GLU A 9 5.38 -2.04 12.99
CA GLU A 9 5.75 -2.81 14.18
C GLU A 9 4.94 -4.11 14.30
N GLU A 10 3.73 -4.16 13.74
CA GLU A 10 2.88 -5.34 13.72
C GLU A 10 3.46 -6.48 12.87
N ALA A 11 4.35 -6.15 11.93
CA ALA A 11 5.08 -7.17 11.18
C ALA A 11 6.07 -7.95 12.07
N ALA A 12 6.41 -7.46 13.27
CA ALA A 12 7.31 -8.12 14.24
C ALA A 12 8.64 -8.62 13.62
N GLY A 13 9.19 -7.89 12.65
CA GLY A 13 10.41 -8.25 11.92
C GLY A 13 10.21 -9.21 10.74
N ALA A 14 8.97 -9.60 10.44
CA ALA A 14 8.64 -10.36 9.23
C ALA A 14 8.67 -9.46 7.97
N ARG A 15 8.67 -10.11 6.81
CA ARG A 15 8.61 -9.44 5.50
C ARG A 15 7.26 -8.75 5.32
N TYR A 16 7.28 -7.54 4.77
CA TYR A 16 6.08 -6.78 4.44
C TYR A 16 6.25 -6.02 3.13
N ILE A 17 5.14 -5.66 2.48
CA ILE A 17 5.09 -4.61 1.46
C ILE A 17 4.65 -3.31 2.13
N GLU A 18 5.36 -2.21 1.89
CA GLU A 18 4.89 -0.89 2.32
C GLU A 18 3.96 -0.33 1.24
N PHE A 19 2.73 -0.02 1.60
CA PHE A 19 1.75 0.70 0.81
C PHE A 19 1.59 2.12 1.37
N ARG A 20 2.24 3.08 0.74
CA ARG A 20 2.20 4.49 1.15
C ARG A 20 1.04 5.21 0.49
N VAL A 21 0.31 5.95 1.30
CA VAL A 21 -0.80 6.79 0.88
C VAL A 21 -0.39 8.26 1.00
N TYR A 22 -0.70 9.05 -0.03
CA TYR A 22 -0.41 10.48 -0.05
C TYR A 22 -1.38 11.22 -0.97
N ARG A 23 -1.55 12.54 -0.77
CA ARG A 23 -2.34 13.38 -1.68
C ARG A 23 -1.60 13.60 -2.99
N SER A 24 -2.34 13.60 -4.10
CA SER A 24 -1.79 13.96 -5.40
C SER A 24 -1.27 15.40 -5.37
N PRO A 25 -0.04 15.66 -5.86
CA PRO A 25 0.50 17.00 -5.93
C PRO A 25 -0.22 17.89 -6.96
N THR A 26 -0.94 17.30 -7.91
CA THR A 26 -1.70 18.03 -8.94
C THR A 26 -3.20 18.06 -8.70
N GLU A 27 -3.73 17.17 -7.85
CA GLU A 27 -5.16 17.02 -7.56
C GLU A 27 -5.37 16.83 -6.04
N PRO A 28 -5.52 17.90 -5.23
CA PRO A 28 -5.49 17.80 -3.77
C PRO A 28 -6.62 16.96 -3.17
N ASP A 29 -7.76 16.83 -3.84
CA ASP A 29 -8.88 15.97 -3.45
C ASP A 29 -8.65 14.48 -3.76
N ARG A 30 -7.55 14.15 -4.45
CA ARG A 30 -7.25 12.79 -4.88
C ARG A 30 -6.15 12.18 -4.02
N ALA A 31 -6.48 11.08 -3.35
CA ALA A 31 -5.49 10.20 -2.73
C ALA A 31 -4.84 9.29 -3.78
N LEU A 32 -3.53 9.12 -3.66
CA LEU A 32 -2.73 8.20 -4.47
C LEU A 32 -2.07 7.16 -3.58
N GLY A 33 -1.83 5.98 -4.16
CA GLY A 33 -1.13 4.88 -3.53
C GLY A 33 0.17 4.58 -4.26
N SER A 34 1.23 4.30 -3.51
CA SER A 34 2.50 3.80 -4.03
C SER A 34 2.98 2.68 -3.13
N TRP A 35 3.59 1.64 -3.70
CA TRP A 35 4.02 0.50 -2.89
C TRP A 35 5.41 0.02 -3.24
N ARG A 36 6.08 -0.57 -2.26
CA ARG A 36 7.46 -1.04 -2.40
C ARG A 36 7.79 -2.21 -1.48
N PHE A 37 8.79 -2.98 -1.90
CA PHE A 37 9.49 -3.92 -1.03
C PHE A 37 10.56 -3.19 -0.21
N PRO A 38 10.57 -3.32 1.12
CA PRO A 38 11.57 -2.66 1.97
C PRO A 38 12.97 -3.24 1.80
N GLU A 39 13.11 -4.51 1.40
CA GLU A 39 14.38 -5.24 1.35
C GLU A 39 15.11 -5.21 -0.01
N GLY A 40 14.48 -4.71 -1.08
CA GLY A 40 15.16 -4.66 -2.38
C GLY A 40 14.28 -4.24 -3.54
N GLY A 41 14.55 -3.03 -4.05
CA GLY A 41 14.43 -2.71 -5.48
C GLY A 41 13.10 -2.11 -5.93
N THR A 42 13.18 -0.85 -6.35
CA THR A 42 12.20 -0.06 -7.12
C THR A 42 10.86 0.14 -6.40
N ALA A 43 10.62 1.37 -5.92
CA ALA A 43 9.26 1.80 -5.61
C ALA A 43 8.44 1.63 -6.88
N ILE A 44 7.47 0.72 -6.84
CA ILE A 44 6.55 0.51 -7.95
C ILE A 44 5.51 1.62 -7.77
N ASP A 45 5.89 2.80 -8.26
CA ASP A 45 4.98 3.92 -8.42
C ASP A 45 4.05 3.60 -9.59
N GLN A 46 3.11 2.68 -9.34
CA GLN A 46 2.09 2.28 -10.29
C GLN A 46 0.80 3.10 -10.17
N SER A 47 0.90 4.29 -9.57
CA SER A 47 0.01 5.43 -9.86
C SER A 47 0.14 5.82 -11.34
N LYS A 48 -0.13 4.89 -12.26
CA LYS A 48 -0.38 5.14 -13.67
C LYS A 48 -1.54 6.11 -13.70
N LEU A 49 -1.38 7.21 -14.43
CA LEU A 49 -2.45 8.19 -14.68
C LEU A 49 -3.78 7.47 -14.91
N GLY A 50 -4.67 7.50 -13.91
CA GLY A 50 -6.00 6.88 -13.99
C GLY A 50 -6.30 5.75 -12.99
N ASN A 51 -5.31 5.13 -12.35
CA ASN A 51 -5.59 4.15 -11.30
C ASN A 51 -6.14 4.83 -10.04
N THR A 52 -7.05 4.13 -9.36
CA THR A 52 -7.51 4.50 -8.03
C THR A 52 -6.60 3.88 -6.99
N ILE A 53 -6.48 4.53 -5.83
CA ILE A 53 -5.78 4.00 -4.67
C ILE A 53 -6.23 2.58 -4.28
N GLU A 54 -7.50 2.24 -4.49
CA GLU A 54 -8.05 0.90 -4.28
C GLU A 54 -7.45 -0.14 -5.22
N ALA A 55 -7.24 0.22 -6.49
CA ALA A 55 -6.62 -0.66 -7.47
C ALA A 55 -5.16 -0.92 -7.11
N ASP A 56 -4.40 0.14 -6.77
CA ASP A 56 -3.01 0.01 -6.35
C ASP A 56 -2.87 -0.80 -5.05
N PHE A 57 -3.80 -0.61 -4.11
CA PHE A 57 -3.84 -1.40 -2.88
C PHE A 57 -4.07 -2.88 -3.16
N ARG A 58 -5.04 -3.20 -4.04
CA ARG A 58 -5.30 -4.57 -4.45
C ARG A 58 -4.08 -5.19 -5.13
N PHE A 59 -3.36 -4.44 -5.97
CA PHE A 59 -2.11 -4.91 -6.57
C PHE A 59 -1.03 -5.18 -5.52
N ALA A 60 -0.91 -4.33 -4.50
CA ALA A 60 0.05 -4.57 -3.42
C ALA A 60 -0.28 -5.84 -2.62
N VAL A 61 -1.57 -6.09 -2.32
CA VAL A 61 -2.02 -7.32 -1.65
C VAL A 61 -1.78 -8.56 -2.50
N ASP A 62 -2.14 -8.49 -3.79
CA ASP A 62 -1.94 -9.60 -4.73
C ASP A 62 -0.45 -9.89 -4.94
N CYS A 63 0.38 -8.85 -5.03
CA CYS A 63 1.82 -8.98 -5.09
C CYS A 63 2.41 -9.59 -3.81
N ALA A 64 1.93 -9.19 -2.64
CA ALA A 64 2.34 -9.81 -1.38
C ALA A 64 2.01 -11.31 -1.35
N ASP A 65 0.82 -11.71 -1.82
CA ASP A 65 0.42 -13.11 -1.87
C ASP A 65 1.30 -13.91 -2.86
N GLN A 66 1.52 -13.37 -4.07
CA GLN A 66 2.39 -13.98 -5.10
C GLN A 66 3.84 -14.16 -4.63
N HIS A 67 4.37 -13.23 -3.85
CA HIS A 67 5.74 -13.25 -3.35
C HIS A 67 5.89 -13.96 -1.99
N GLY A 68 4.80 -14.50 -1.42
CA GLY A 68 4.80 -15.14 -0.11
C GLY A 68 5.15 -14.19 1.03
N ILE A 69 4.75 -12.92 0.90
CA ILE A 69 4.91 -11.88 1.91
C ILE A 69 3.66 -11.85 2.78
N PRO A 70 3.79 -12.07 4.09
CA PRO A 70 2.63 -12.20 4.97
C PRO A 70 1.91 -10.89 5.27
N PHE A 71 2.54 -9.73 5.06
CA PHE A 71 2.02 -8.44 5.49
C PHE A 71 2.04 -7.35 4.41
N VAL A 72 0.99 -6.54 4.38
CA VAL A 72 0.95 -5.24 3.70
C VAL A 72 0.76 -4.17 4.75
N TRP A 73 1.75 -3.31 4.92
CA TRP A 73 1.68 -2.17 5.83
C TRP A 73 1.13 -0.95 5.10
N VAL A 74 0.00 -0.44 5.56
CA VAL A 74 -0.57 0.82 5.06
C VAL A 74 0.04 1.99 5.82
N ASN A 75 0.94 2.71 5.16
CA ASN A 75 1.55 3.95 5.66
C ASN A 75 0.71 5.15 5.19
N ASP A 76 -0.32 5.48 5.98
CA ASP A 76 -1.27 6.56 5.72
C ASP A 76 -1.31 7.57 6.89
N PRO A 77 -0.32 8.46 6.99
CA PRO A 77 -0.23 9.44 8.09
C PRO A 77 -1.30 10.54 8.01
N ASP A 78 -1.95 10.71 6.86
CA ASP A 78 -2.95 11.74 6.59
C ASP A 78 -4.39 11.18 6.63
N GLU A 79 -4.55 9.89 6.99
CA GLU A 79 -5.83 9.17 7.07
C GLU A 79 -6.69 9.29 5.78
N LEU A 80 -6.06 9.28 4.61
CA LEU A 80 -6.70 9.46 3.31
C LEU A 80 -7.34 8.17 2.77
N PHE A 81 -6.96 7.01 3.31
CA PHE A 81 -7.40 5.69 2.91
C PHE A 81 -7.68 4.80 4.13
N PRO A 82 -8.72 5.14 4.91
CA PRO A 82 -9.03 4.44 6.14
C PRO A 82 -9.50 2.99 5.91
N PRO A 83 -9.43 2.11 6.93
CA PRO A 83 -9.71 0.68 6.78
C PRO A 83 -11.09 0.35 6.17
N TRP A 84 -12.10 1.17 6.42
CA TRP A 84 -13.47 0.96 5.92
C TRP A 84 -13.67 1.33 4.45
N THR A 85 -12.74 2.06 3.83
CA THR A 85 -12.76 2.36 2.38
C THR A 85 -11.94 1.36 1.57
N ARG A 86 -11.24 0.43 2.23
CA ARG A 86 -10.35 -0.51 1.55
C ARG A 86 -11.15 -1.70 0.99
N PRO A 87 -10.82 -2.17 -0.22
CA PRO A 87 -11.46 -3.36 -0.76
C PRO A 87 -11.12 -4.58 0.11
N ARG A 88 -12.14 -5.43 0.35
CA ARG A 88 -12.02 -6.69 1.09
C ARG A 88 -11.44 -7.82 0.23
#